data_AF-A0AAW2TB28-F1
#
_entry.id   AF-A0AAW2TB28-F1
#
_cell.length_a   1.000
_cell.length_b   1.000
_cell.length_c   1.000
_cell.angle_alpha   90.00
_cell.angle_beta   90.00
_cell.angle_gamma   90.00
#
_symmetry.space_group_name_H-M   'P 1'
#
loop_
_entity.id
_entity.type
_entity.pdbx_description
1 polymer ?
#
loop_
_entity_poly.entity_id
_entity_poly.type
_entity_poly.pdbx_seq_one_letter_code
_entity_poly.pdbx_strand_id
1 'polypeptide(L)'
;MSKNPLTLQFLRLNIFNGNNYNDWLRNLRIVLDFENQTHVLDRSLPRALLEESTHEERLTSKKWHEDNRKVRSIVLGSMTNDIQKQYDRHDDVQSIMLCMSQIYAVLVRHIRYAATKAFFGTKMIEGSSVQEHGLICYPLWRSLRTSRPILKKRRTLT
;
A
#
# COMPACT_ATOMS: atom_id res chain seq x y z
N MET A 1 -21.25 0.01 10.77
CA MET A 1 -19.97 -0.16 11.50
C MET A 1 -19.78 -1.65 11.73
N SER A 2 -18.61 -2.23 11.41
CA SER A 2 -18.37 -3.66 11.62
C SER A 2 -18.55 -4.00 13.10
N LYS A 3 -19.19 -5.15 13.38
CA LYS A 3 -19.56 -5.57 14.75
C LYS A 3 -18.37 -6.16 15.53
N ASN A 4 -17.15 -6.10 15.00
CA ASN A 4 -16.00 -6.76 15.61
C ASN A 4 -14.92 -5.75 16.05
N PRO A 5 -14.80 -5.44 17.35
CA PRO A 5 -13.77 -4.54 17.87
C PRO A 5 -12.34 -5.05 17.63
N LEU A 6 -12.16 -6.35 17.39
CA LEU A 6 -10.85 -6.98 17.20
C LEU A 6 -10.24 -6.69 15.82
N THR A 7 -11.04 -6.57 14.76
CA THR A 7 -10.55 -6.31 13.40
C THR A 7 -9.98 -4.89 13.26
N LEU A 8 -10.63 -3.91 13.90
CA LEU A 8 -10.09 -2.54 14.00
C LEU A 8 -8.83 -2.46 14.87
N GLN A 9 -8.78 -3.22 15.96
CA GLN A 9 -7.60 -3.27 16.81
C GLN A 9 -6.39 -3.85 16.09
N PHE A 10 -6.58 -4.90 15.28
CA PHE A 10 -5.51 -5.50 14.47
C PHE A 10 -4.93 -4.51 13.45
N LEU A 11 -5.77 -3.70 12.79
CA LEU A 11 -5.29 -2.66 11.86
C LEU A 11 -4.58 -1.51 12.57
N ARG A 12 -5.01 -1.14 13.78
CA ARG A 12 -4.34 -0.12 14.59
C ARG A 12 -2.92 -0.51 15.00
N LEU A 13 -2.59 -1.79 15.05
CA LEU A 13 -1.22 -2.26 15.30
C LEU A 13 -0.29 -2.06 14.10
N ASN A 14 -0.82 -1.78 12.90
CA ASN A 14 -0.04 -1.52 11.70
C ASN A 14 -0.62 -0.35 10.89
N ILE A 15 -0.73 0.81 11.53
CA ILE A 15 -1.17 2.04 10.89
C ILE A 15 -0.24 2.38 9.71
N PHE A 16 -0.83 2.71 8.57
CA PHE A 16 -0.09 3.16 7.41
C PHE A 16 0.54 4.53 7.66
N ASN A 17 1.86 4.60 7.50
CA ASN A 17 2.68 5.79 7.77
C ASN A 17 3.52 6.24 6.56
N GLY A 18 3.20 5.75 5.36
CA GLY A 18 3.91 6.05 4.11
C GLY A 18 5.06 5.08 3.80
N ASN A 19 5.67 4.47 4.81
CA ASN A 19 6.86 3.61 4.62
C ASN A 19 6.53 2.10 4.65
N ASN A 20 5.36 1.72 5.17
CA ASN A 20 4.96 0.33 5.38
C ASN A 20 3.86 -0.16 4.41
N TYR A 21 3.75 0.44 3.21
CA TYR A 21 2.62 0.19 2.28
C TYR A 21 2.32 -1.30 2.04
N ASN A 22 3.34 -2.12 1.76
CA ASN A 22 3.12 -3.54 1.46
C ASN A 22 2.66 -4.34 2.68
N ASP A 23 3.19 -4.04 3.87
CA ASP A 23 2.79 -4.72 5.11
C ASP A 23 1.38 -4.29 5.55
N TRP A 24 1.09 -3.00 5.43
CA TRP A 24 -0.25 -2.45 5.65
C TRP A 24 -1.27 -3.06 4.70
N LEU A 25 -1.00 -3.10 3.40
CA LEU A 25 -1.89 -3.68 2.39
C LEU A 25 -2.16 -5.17 2.65
N ARG A 26 -1.15 -5.94 3.06
CA ARG A 26 -1.32 -7.34 3.45
C ARG A 26 -2.26 -7.47 4.64
N ASN A 27 -2.08 -6.66 5.68
CA ASN A 27 -2.93 -6.70 6.87
C ASN A 27 -4.36 -6.25 6.57
N LEU A 28 -4.52 -5.21 5.73
CA LEU A 28 -5.83 -4.77 5.24
C LEU A 28 -6.55 -5.90 4.52
N ARG A 29 -5.89 -6.59 3.58
CA ARG A 29 -6.49 -7.72 2.86
C ARG A 29 -6.94 -8.83 3.81
N ILE A 30 -6.16 -9.16 4.85
CA ILE A 30 -6.54 -10.16 5.85
C ILE A 30 -7.83 -9.76 6.59
N VAL A 31 -7.94 -8.49 7.02
CA VAL A 31 -9.14 -8.02 7.72
C VAL A 31 -10.36 -7.98 6.80
N LEU A 32 -10.19 -7.54 5.56
CA LEU A 32 -11.28 -7.53 4.59
C LEU A 32 -11.72 -8.93 4.18
N ASP A 33 -10.79 -9.88 4.12
CA ASP A 33 -11.11 -11.29 3.85
C ASP A 33 -11.95 -11.90 4.96
N PHE A 34 -11.61 -11.62 6.22
CA PHE A 34 -12.40 -12.01 7.38
C PHE A 34 -13.84 -11.45 7.34
N GLU A 35 -14.03 -10.24 6.81
CA GLU A 35 -15.34 -9.59 6.67
C GLU A 35 -16.03 -9.89 5.31
N ASN A 36 -15.42 -10.72 4.45
CA ASN A 36 -15.88 -11.04 3.08
C ASN A 36 -16.03 -9.81 2.15
N GLN A 37 -15.12 -8.84 2.29
CA GLN A 37 -15.14 -7.54 1.61
C GLN A 37 -13.94 -7.29 0.70
N THR A 38 -13.04 -8.27 0.54
CA THR A 38 -11.87 -8.18 -0.35
C THR A 38 -12.24 -7.81 -1.78
N HIS A 39 -13.44 -8.22 -2.22
CA HIS A 39 -13.97 -7.93 -3.55
C HIS A 39 -14.05 -6.43 -3.87
N VAL A 40 -14.16 -5.55 -2.86
CA VAL A 40 -14.15 -4.09 -3.05
C VAL A 40 -12.80 -3.57 -3.54
N LEU A 41 -11.70 -4.24 -3.18
CA LEU A 41 -10.36 -3.86 -3.64
C LEU A 41 -10.11 -4.30 -5.09
N ASP A 42 -10.61 -5.48 -5.46
CA ASP A 42 -10.22 -6.14 -6.71
C ASP A 42 -11.22 -5.91 -7.86
N ARG A 43 -12.52 -5.66 -7.57
CA ARG A 43 -13.56 -5.51 -8.60
C ARG A 43 -13.86 -4.04 -8.90
N SER A 44 -13.94 -3.73 -10.19
CA SER A 44 -14.36 -2.42 -10.69
C SER A 44 -15.71 -1.97 -10.14
N LEU A 45 -15.91 -0.66 -10.06
CA LEU A 45 -17.20 -0.04 -9.76
C LEU A 45 -18.35 -0.76 -10.51
N PRO A 46 -19.48 -1.07 -9.85
CA PRO A 46 -20.67 -1.60 -10.52
C PRO A 46 -21.07 -0.66 -11.66
N ARG A 47 -21.54 -1.23 -12.77
CA ARG A 47 -22.11 -0.44 -13.85
C ARG A 47 -23.30 0.37 -13.32
N ALA A 48 -23.50 1.54 -13.90
CA ALA A 48 -24.68 2.34 -13.63
C ALA A 48 -25.93 1.49 -13.90
N LEU A 49 -26.86 1.50 -12.95
CA LEU A 49 -28.16 0.85 -13.10
C LEU A 49 -28.97 1.61 -14.15
N LEU A 50 -29.71 0.88 -14.97
CA LEU A 50 -30.65 1.39 -15.96
C LEU A 50 -32.09 1.14 -15.47
N GLU A 51 -33.10 1.74 -16.10
CA GLU A 51 -34.50 1.59 -15.64
C GLU A 51 -34.98 0.14 -15.70
N GLU A 52 -34.52 -0.59 -16.70
CA GLU A 52 -34.76 -2.01 -16.96
C GLU A 52 -33.88 -2.95 -16.13
N SER A 53 -32.95 -2.41 -15.31
CA SER A 53 -32.13 -3.25 -14.43
C SER A 53 -33.01 -4.07 -13.50
N THR A 54 -32.72 -5.36 -13.46
CA THR A 54 -33.41 -6.36 -12.66
C THR A 54 -33.32 -6.05 -11.17
N HIS A 55 -34.25 -6.61 -10.39
CA HIS A 55 -34.22 -6.47 -8.94
C HIS A 55 -32.90 -6.97 -8.33
N GLU A 56 -32.34 -8.06 -8.87
CA GLU A 56 -31.08 -8.66 -8.42
C GLU A 56 -29.86 -7.75 -8.68
N GLU A 57 -29.82 -7.09 -9.85
CA GLU A 57 -28.76 -6.11 -10.17
C GLU A 57 -28.80 -4.91 -9.21
N ARG A 58 -30.00 -4.41 -8.91
CA ARG A 58 -30.20 -3.31 -7.96
C ARG A 58 -29.75 -3.69 -6.54
N LEU A 59 -30.11 -4.90 -6.08
CA LEU A 59 -29.66 -5.42 -4.78
C LEU A 59 -28.14 -5.58 -4.72
N THR A 60 -27.53 -6.10 -5.79
CA THR A 60 -26.09 -6.30 -5.89
C THR A 60 -25.34 -4.96 -5.86
N SER A 61 -25.81 -3.97 -6.62
CA SER A 61 -25.25 -2.61 -6.63
C SER A 61 -25.35 -1.95 -5.25
N LYS A 62 -26.52 -2.02 -4.60
CA LYS A 62 -26.70 -1.50 -3.24
C LYS A 62 -25.73 -2.12 -2.23
N LYS A 63 -25.61 -3.46 -2.25
CA LYS A 63 -24.66 -4.18 -1.39
C LYS A 63 -23.23 -3.74 -1.64
N TRP A 64 -22.83 -3.61 -2.90
CA TRP A 64 -21.49 -3.15 -3.26
C TRP A 64 -21.21 -1.73 -2.71
N HIS A 65 -22.15 -0.79 -2.84
CA HIS A 65 -21.97 0.56 -2.30
C HIS A 65 -21.89 0.59 -0.77
N GLU A 66 -22.65 -0.28 -0.08
CA GLU A 66 -22.55 -0.43 1.38
C GLU A 66 -21.17 -0.98 1.79
N ASP A 67 -20.68 -2.00 1.09
CA ASP A 67 -19.37 -2.57 1.37
C ASP A 67 -18.24 -1.59 1.02
N ASN A 68 -18.31 -0.87 -0.11
CA ASN A 68 -17.37 0.20 -0.47
C ASN A 68 -17.27 1.24 0.65
N ARG A 69 -18.40 1.70 1.20
CA ARG A 69 -18.41 2.66 2.31
C ARG A 69 -17.71 2.12 3.55
N LYS A 70 -17.95 0.86 3.92
CA LYS A 70 -17.31 0.22 5.08
C LYS A 70 -15.81 0.08 4.87
N VAL A 71 -15.39 -0.45 3.72
CA VAL A 71 -13.98 -0.63 3.38
C VAL A 71 -13.27 0.71 3.33
N ARG A 72 -13.89 1.74 2.76
CA ARG A 72 -13.35 3.11 2.76
C ARG A 72 -13.08 3.61 4.18
N SER A 73 -14.03 3.44 5.10
CA SER A 73 -13.81 3.81 6.50
C SER A 73 -12.66 3.04 7.15
N ILE A 74 -12.51 1.75 6.82
CA ILE A 74 -11.41 0.91 7.31
C ILE A 74 -10.07 1.40 6.76
N VAL A 75 -9.99 1.65 5.45
CA VAL A 75 -8.80 2.16 4.76
C VAL A 75 -8.36 3.48 5.39
N LEU A 76 -9.25 4.48 5.45
CA LEU A 76 -8.94 5.79 6.02
C LEU A 76 -8.60 5.73 7.51
N GLY A 77 -9.35 4.93 8.29
CA GLY A 77 -9.11 4.76 9.72
C GLY A 77 -7.85 3.96 10.07
N SER A 78 -7.19 3.36 9.08
CA SER A 78 -5.94 2.61 9.23
C SER A 78 -4.70 3.41 8.80
N MET A 79 -4.82 4.73 8.65
CA MET A 79 -3.74 5.63 8.23
C MET A 79 -3.40 6.65 9.32
N THR A 80 -2.19 7.21 9.28
CA THR A 80 -1.87 8.42 10.04
C THR A 80 -2.70 9.60 9.52
N ASN A 81 -3.06 10.53 10.41
CA ASN A 81 -3.90 11.69 10.10
C ASN A 81 -3.45 12.48 8.86
N ASP A 82 -2.13 12.69 8.67
CA ASP A 82 -1.61 13.48 7.55
C ASP A 82 -1.80 12.80 6.19
N ILE A 83 -1.79 11.47 6.18
CA ILE A 83 -2.06 10.67 4.97
C ILE A 83 -3.57 10.56 4.77
N GLN A 84 -4.34 10.34 5.84
CA GLN A 84 -5.79 10.25 5.78
C GLN A 84 -6.41 11.50 5.12
N LYS A 85 -5.96 12.71 5.49
CA LYS A 85 -6.42 13.98 4.91
C LYS A 85 -6.18 14.12 3.41
N GLN A 86 -5.24 13.36 2.84
CA GLN A 86 -4.97 13.38 1.40
C GLN A 86 -6.02 12.58 0.63
N TYR A 87 -6.68 11.61 1.28
CA TYR A 87 -7.57 10.65 0.63
C TYR A 87 -9.04 10.73 1.10
N ASP A 88 -9.34 11.54 2.12
CA ASP A 88 -10.66 11.60 2.76
C ASP A 88 -11.79 12.20 1.88
N ARG A 89 -11.45 12.78 0.73
CA ARG A 89 -12.40 13.31 -0.27
C ARG A 89 -12.74 12.32 -1.39
N HIS A 90 -12.04 11.21 -1.52
CA HIS A 90 -12.35 10.20 -2.53
C HIS A 90 -13.56 9.37 -2.08
N ASP A 91 -14.56 9.17 -2.94
CA ASP A 91 -15.76 8.40 -2.59
C ASP A 91 -15.58 6.88 -2.82
N ASP A 92 -14.69 6.50 -3.72
CA ASP A 92 -14.45 5.11 -4.09
C ASP A 92 -13.10 4.61 -3.57
N VAL A 93 -13.11 3.39 -3.03
CA VAL A 93 -11.90 2.75 -2.51
C VAL A 93 -10.88 2.50 -3.62
N GLN A 94 -11.34 2.21 -4.84
CA GLN A 94 -10.46 1.89 -5.96
C GLN A 94 -9.53 3.04 -6.32
N SER A 95 -10.03 4.26 -6.41
CA SER A 95 -9.24 5.45 -6.71
C SER A 95 -8.21 5.73 -5.62
N ILE A 96 -8.59 5.55 -4.34
CA ILE A 96 -7.65 5.65 -3.21
C ILE A 96 -6.52 4.62 -3.39
N MET A 97 -6.87 3.35 -3.59
CA MET A 97 -5.90 2.26 -3.72
C MET A 97 -5.00 2.43 -4.95
N LEU A 98 -5.55 2.89 -6.07
CA LEU A 98 -4.80 3.16 -7.30
C LEU A 98 -3.77 4.26 -7.07
N CYS A 99 -4.21 5.41 -6.52
CA CYS A 99 -3.32 6.54 -6.23
C CYS A 99 -2.21 6.14 -5.26
N MET A 100 -2.56 5.44 -4.17
CA MET A 100 -1.58 4.94 -3.22
C MET A 100 -0.59 3.96 -3.83
N SER A 101 -1.03 3.05 -4.71
CA SER A 101 -0.12 2.10 -5.36
C SER A 101 0.92 2.81 -6.24
N GLN A 102 0.52 3.88 -6.93
CA GLN A 102 1.42 4.68 -7.76
C GLN A 102 2.44 5.44 -6.89
N ILE A 103 1.98 6.03 -5.78
CA ILE A 103 2.84 6.83 -4.91
C ILE A 103 3.74 5.96 -4.03
N TYR A 104 3.27 4.84 -3.49
CA TYR A 104 4.00 4.10 -2.46
C TYR A 104 4.54 2.75 -2.93
N ALA A 105 3.89 2.06 -3.87
CA ALA A 105 4.42 0.81 -4.41
C ALA A 105 5.37 1.05 -5.58
N VAL A 106 4.99 1.91 -6.52
CA VAL A 106 5.76 2.19 -7.74
C VAL A 106 6.95 3.10 -7.42
N LEU A 107 6.77 4.21 -6.70
CA LEU A 107 7.88 5.10 -6.32
C LEU A 107 8.99 4.34 -5.57
N VAL A 108 8.64 3.47 -4.62
CA VAL A 108 9.63 2.66 -3.89
C VAL A 108 10.42 1.76 -4.85
N ARG A 109 9.77 1.17 -5.86
CA ARG A 109 10.46 0.39 -6.89
C ARG A 109 11.38 1.25 -7.74
N HIS A 110 10.95 2.44 -8.17
CA HIS A 110 11.77 3.36 -8.96
C HIS A 110 12.97 3.89 -8.18
N ILE A 111 12.76 4.35 -6.94
CA ILE A 111 13.84 4.82 -6.06
C ILE A 111 14.85 3.70 -5.86
N ARG A 112 14.39 2.48 -5.58
CA ARG A 112 15.27 1.33 -5.40
C ARG A 112 16.04 0.99 -6.69
N TYR A 113 15.37 1.00 -7.83
CA TYR A 113 16.00 0.74 -9.13
C TYR A 113 17.07 1.80 -9.45
N ALA A 114 16.73 3.08 -9.29
CA ALA A 114 17.66 4.19 -9.51
C ALA A 114 18.87 4.12 -8.57
N ALA A 115 18.65 3.87 -7.28
CA ALA A 115 19.72 3.70 -6.30
C ALA A 115 20.60 2.48 -6.61
N THR A 116 20.00 1.36 -7.05
CA THR A 116 20.72 0.13 -7.43
C THR A 116 21.59 0.39 -8.66
N LYS A 117 21.01 0.99 -9.70
CA LYS A 117 21.71 1.34 -10.94
C LYS A 117 22.86 2.30 -10.67
N ALA A 118 22.66 3.33 -9.86
CA ALA A 118 23.69 4.28 -9.48
C ALA A 118 24.81 3.63 -8.65
N PHE A 119 24.46 2.75 -7.70
CA PHE A 119 25.43 2.07 -6.84
C PHE A 119 26.31 1.08 -7.62
N PHE A 120 25.73 0.28 -8.51
CA PHE A 120 26.52 -0.64 -9.35
C PHE A 120 27.21 0.06 -10.51
N GLY A 121 26.72 1.23 -10.93
CA GLY A 121 27.33 2.05 -11.98
C GLY A 121 28.47 2.94 -11.49
N THR A 122 28.61 3.16 -10.19
CA THR A 122 29.69 3.98 -9.62
C THR A 122 30.98 3.17 -9.61
N LYS A 123 31.93 3.56 -10.45
CA LYS A 123 33.30 3.03 -10.46
C LYS A 123 34.19 3.98 -9.67
N MET A 124 35.16 3.41 -8.95
CA MET A 124 36.23 4.20 -8.35
C MET A 124 37.06 4.83 -9.46
N ILE A 125 37.40 6.11 -9.32
CA ILE A 125 38.21 6.83 -10.31
C ILE A 125 39.66 6.39 -10.13
N GLU A 126 40.36 6.13 -11.24
CA GLU A 126 41.78 5.76 -11.20
C GLU A 126 42.60 6.87 -10.53
N GLY A 127 43.38 6.52 -9.52
CA GLY A 127 44.15 7.47 -8.70
C GLY A 127 43.36 8.15 -7.56
N SER A 128 42.04 7.94 -7.44
CA SER A 128 41.26 8.41 -6.28
C SER A 128 41.42 7.52 -5.05
N SER A 129 41.17 8.07 -3.87
CA SER A 129 41.19 7.31 -2.62
C SER A 129 39.90 6.52 -2.40
N VAL A 130 40.00 5.40 -1.66
CA VAL A 130 38.83 4.61 -1.24
C VAL A 130 37.87 5.43 -0.38
N GLN A 131 38.39 6.38 0.41
CA GLN A 131 37.58 7.25 1.25
C GLN A 131 36.67 8.16 0.42
N GLU A 132 37.19 8.78 -0.64
CA GLU A 132 36.42 9.61 -1.57
C GLU A 132 35.34 8.80 -2.28
N HIS A 133 35.67 7.58 -2.74
CA HIS A 133 34.69 6.69 -3.32
C HIS A 133 33.60 6.29 -2.31
N GLY A 134 33.97 6.04 -1.05
CA GLY A 134 33.06 5.73 0.05
C GLY A 134 32.01 6.82 0.28
N LEU A 135 32.37 8.11 0.13
CA LEU A 135 31.44 9.23 0.26
C LEU A 135 30.34 9.21 -0.81
N ILE A 136 30.63 8.70 -2.01
CA ILE A 136 29.66 8.56 -3.11
C ILE A 136 28.78 7.33 -2.90
N CYS A 137 29.37 6.20 -2.50
CA CYS A 137 28.64 4.94 -2.32
C CYS A 137 27.73 4.94 -1.07
N TYR A 138 28.12 5.64 0.00
CA TYR A 138 27.39 5.66 1.26
C TYR A 138 25.92 6.14 1.17
N PRO A 139 25.59 7.29 0.56
CA PRO A 139 24.20 7.73 0.43
C PRO A 139 23.35 6.78 -0.42
N LEU A 140 23.92 6.19 -1.48
CA LEU A 140 23.26 5.19 -2.32
C LEU A 140 22.96 3.91 -1.55
N TRP A 141 23.94 3.39 -0.80
CA TRP A 141 23.75 2.26 0.11
C TRP A 141 22.68 2.54 1.17
N ARG A 142 22.69 3.76 1.76
CA ARG A 142 21.69 4.18 2.74
C ARG A 142 20.27 4.17 2.15
N SER A 143 20.09 4.69 0.93
CA SER A 143 18.83 4.68 0.18
C SER A 143 18.34 3.25 -0.15
N LEU A 144 19.27 2.35 -0.50
CA LEU A 144 18.96 0.92 -0.70
C LEU A 144 18.54 0.22 0.59
N ARG A 145 19.09 0.63 1.73
CA ARG A 145 18.72 0.07 3.04
C ARG A 145 17.32 0.46 3.47
N THR A 146 16.90 1.70 3.22
CA THR A 146 15.58 2.23 3.60
C THR A 146 14.46 1.76 2.67
N SER A 147 14.77 1.35 1.44
CA SER A 147 13.80 0.86 0.44
C SER A 147 13.64 -0.68 0.40
N ARG A 148 14.16 -1.41 1.40
CA ARG A 148 14.03 -2.88 1.45
C ARG A 148 12.58 -3.30 1.78
N PRO A 149 11.98 -4.23 1.02
CA PRO A 149 10.87 -5.01 1.55
C PRO A 149 11.40 -5.87 2.70
N ILE A 150 10.69 -5.90 3.82
CA ILE A 150 10.96 -6.85 4.91
C ILE A 150 10.50 -8.23 4.43
N LEU A 151 11.28 -8.85 3.54
CA LEU A 151 11.35 -10.30 3.49
C LEU A 151 12.42 -10.69 4.51
N LYS A 152 11.92 -11.26 5.61
CA LYS A 152 12.68 -11.75 6.76
C LYS A 152 14.02 -12.35 6.35
N LYS A 153 15.06 -12.04 7.13
CA LYS A 153 16.18 -12.95 7.41
C LYS A 153 15.61 -14.38 7.56
N ARG A 154 15.73 -15.22 6.54
CA ARG A 154 15.93 -16.65 6.76
C ARG A 154 17.44 -16.84 6.93
N ARG A 155 17.90 -16.64 8.16
CA ARG A 155 19.05 -17.36 8.72
C ARG A 155 18.60 -17.94 10.05
N THR A 156 18.32 -19.24 10.02
CA THR A 156 18.59 -20.25 11.04
C THR A 156 18.35 -21.58 10.30
N LEU A 157 19.45 -22.21 9.87
CA LEU A 157 20.14 -23.33 10.52
C LEU A 157 19.55 -24.68 10.08
N THR A 158 20.23 -25.28 9.10
CA THR A 158 20.60 -26.70 9.04
C THR A 158 21.95 -26.76 8.34
#